data_AF-A0A8T2PUJ0-F1
#
_entry.id   AF-A0A8T2PUJ0-F1
#
_cell.length_a   1.000
_cell.length_b   1.000
_cell.length_c   1.000
_cell.angle_alpha   90.00
_cell.angle_beta   90.00
_cell.angle_gamma   90.00
#
_symmetry.space_group_name_H-M   'P 1'
#
loop_
_entity.id
_entity.type
_entity.pdbx_description
1 polymer ?
#
loop_
_entity_poly.entity_id
_entity_poly.type
_entity_poly.pdbx_seq_one_letter_code
_entity_poly.pdbx_strand_id
1 'polypeptide(L)'
;MAEIAVAFTGRFKEQKSPDSTWTPVPEEKVPKPRPGCCAGTASVEKYKVSNEFPDDTLNFIKMHPLMDEAVPSITNRPWFLKTMVRYRLTRIVVDNAAGPHRNHTIVFLGSEKGIILKFLARMSSGVLNDSLFLEELNVFNPEKCSIDGVEDKRIISMQIDSKGHALFVAFTSCVVRVPLSRCERHGRCKKSCIASRDPYCGWVAEGACREVGPDTKYAAVRPFITVIITTSVCQVTGLSKV
;
A
#
# COMPACT_ATOMS: atom_id res chain seq x y z
N MET A 1 -2.92 2.67 12.76
CA MET A 1 -3.86 3.61 13.40
C MET A 1 -3.54 3.85 14.87
N ALA A 2 -3.27 2.80 15.67
CA ALA A 2 -2.92 2.98 17.09
C ALA A 2 -1.72 3.93 17.30
N GLU A 3 -0.59 3.71 16.62
CA GLU A 3 0.59 4.60 16.70
C GLU A 3 0.29 6.06 16.32
N ILE A 4 -0.64 6.30 15.40
CA ILE A 4 -1.07 7.66 15.04
C ILE A 4 -1.81 8.29 16.21
N ALA A 5 -2.73 7.56 16.85
CA ALA A 5 -3.47 8.05 18.00
C ALA A 5 -2.55 8.30 19.21
N VAL A 6 -1.58 7.41 19.45
CA VAL A 6 -0.58 7.54 20.52
C VAL A 6 0.24 8.82 20.35
N ALA A 7 0.63 9.20 19.13
CA ALA A 7 1.36 10.45 18.90
C ALA A 7 0.60 11.70 19.39
N PHE A 8 -0.74 11.70 19.33
CA PHE A 8 -1.56 12.80 19.85
C PHE A 8 -1.71 12.81 21.38
N THR A 9 -1.29 11.73 22.05
CA THR A 9 -1.19 11.68 23.52
C THR A 9 0.17 12.11 24.05
N GLY A 10 1.18 12.23 23.17
CA GLY A 10 2.53 12.67 23.50
C GLY A 10 2.67 14.17 23.73
N ARG A 11 3.89 14.68 23.93
CA ARG A 11 4.10 16.12 24.20
C ARG A 11 3.83 16.98 22.98
N PHE A 12 3.41 18.23 23.20
CA PHE A 12 3.34 19.24 22.15
C PHE A 12 4.73 19.79 21.84
N LYS A 13 4.90 20.39 20.66
CA LYS A 13 6.14 21.06 20.24
C LYS A 13 5.98 22.57 20.35
N GLU A 14 6.95 23.26 20.95
CA GLU A 14 7.00 24.73 21.07
C GLU A 14 8.32 25.30 20.55
N GLN A 15 8.28 26.58 20.18
CA GLN A 15 9.46 27.38 19.91
C GLN A 15 9.47 28.53 20.92
N LYS A 16 10.44 28.55 21.85
CA LYS A 16 10.44 29.50 22.99
C LYS A 16 10.68 30.95 22.56
N SER A 17 11.45 31.14 21.50
CA SER A 17 11.65 32.40 20.78
C SER A 17 11.68 32.13 19.27
N PRO A 18 11.42 33.14 18.42
CA PRO A 18 11.38 32.97 16.96
C PRO A 18 12.64 32.36 16.35
N ASP A 19 13.80 32.53 17.02
CA ASP A 19 15.10 32.04 16.55
C ASP A 19 15.56 30.75 17.26
N SER A 20 14.81 30.27 18.25
CA SER A 20 15.18 29.08 19.02
C SER A 20 14.83 27.77 18.28
N THR A 21 15.52 26.68 18.64
CA THR A 21 15.12 25.35 18.17
C THR A 21 13.78 24.94 18.80
N TRP A 22 13.02 24.13 18.07
CA TRP A 22 11.79 23.54 18.57
C TRP A 22 12.09 22.54 19.70
N THR A 23 11.38 22.68 20.80
CA THR A 23 11.52 21.83 21.99
C THR A 23 10.16 21.28 22.44
N PRO A 24 10.13 20.14 23.14
CA PRO A 24 8.89 19.66 23.76
C PRO A 24 8.38 20.63 24.82
N VAL A 25 7.06 20.87 24.81
CA VAL A 25 6.37 21.56 25.90
C VAL A 25 6.39 20.67 27.15
N PRO A 26 6.81 21.18 28.32
CA PRO A 26 6.68 20.47 29.59
C PRO A 26 5.21 20.19 29.93
N GLU A 27 4.89 19.01 30.42
CA GLU A 27 3.51 18.58 30.68
C GLU A 27 2.82 19.47 31.74
N GLU A 28 3.60 20.08 32.64
CA GLU A 28 3.10 21.00 33.67
C GLU A 28 2.51 22.30 33.07
N LYS A 29 2.89 22.64 31.84
CA LYS A 29 2.35 23.80 31.10
C LYS A 29 1.14 23.45 30.24
N VAL A 30 0.78 22.17 30.13
CA VAL A 30 -0.37 21.74 29.33
C VAL A 30 -1.65 21.97 30.14
N PRO A 31 -2.63 22.75 29.64
CA PRO A 31 -3.85 23.07 30.38
C PRO A 31 -4.78 21.85 30.51
N LYS A 32 -5.79 21.99 31.37
CA LYS A 32 -6.84 20.98 31.57
C LYS A 32 -8.22 21.57 31.22
N PRO A 33 -9.05 20.88 30.42
CA PRO A 33 -8.85 19.55 29.84
C PRO A 33 -7.71 19.53 28.80
N ARG A 34 -7.10 18.36 28.61
CA ARG A 34 -5.95 18.24 27.70
C ARG A 34 -6.36 18.67 26.27
N PRO A 35 -5.63 19.59 25.63
CA PRO A 35 -5.98 20.06 24.31
C PRO A 35 -6.00 18.92 23.26
N GLY A 36 -7.04 18.90 22.42
CA GLY A 36 -7.23 17.88 21.38
C GLY A 36 -8.10 16.69 21.79
N CYS A 37 -8.41 16.52 23.09
CA CYS A 37 -9.38 15.53 23.54
C CYS A 37 -10.81 15.95 23.19
N CYS A 38 -11.64 14.99 22.76
CA CYS A 38 -13.03 15.27 22.42
C CYS A 38 -13.89 15.49 23.66
N ALA A 39 -14.83 16.44 23.59
CA ALA A 39 -15.86 16.65 24.61
C ALA A 39 -16.72 15.39 24.80
N GLY A 40 -17.17 15.12 26.02
CA GLY A 40 -17.99 13.94 26.35
C GLY A 40 -17.23 12.60 26.42
N THR A 41 -15.90 12.61 26.27
CA THR A 41 -15.05 11.42 26.52
C THR A 41 -14.81 11.24 28.01
N ALA A 42 -14.41 10.03 28.45
CA ALA A 42 -14.19 9.71 29.86
C ALA A 42 -13.22 10.67 30.59
N SER A 43 -12.21 11.21 29.88
CA SER A 43 -11.26 12.19 30.41
C SER A 43 -11.79 13.63 30.44
N VAL A 44 -12.92 13.90 29.76
CA VAL A 44 -13.46 15.24 29.50
C VAL A 44 -15.01 15.24 29.64
N GLU A 45 -15.55 14.41 30.54
CA GLU A 45 -17.01 14.22 30.68
C GLU A 45 -17.75 15.49 31.12
N LYS A 46 -17.04 16.41 31.81
CA LYS A 46 -17.57 17.69 32.28
C LYS A 46 -18.07 18.58 31.13
N TYR A 47 -17.47 18.46 29.95
CA TYR A 47 -17.78 19.30 28.80
C TYR A 47 -18.56 18.47 27.78
N LYS A 48 -19.77 18.90 27.42
CA LYS A 48 -20.63 18.16 26.48
C LYS A 48 -20.30 18.51 25.03
N VAL A 49 -19.87 19.74 24.81
CA VAL A 49 -19.59 20.32 23.48
C VAL A 49 -18.31 21.17 23.55
N SER A 50 -17.62 21.33 22.43
CA SER A 50 -16.29 21.96 22.38
C SER A 50 -16.29 23.46 22.65
N ASN A 51 -17.43 24.15 22.50
CA ASN A 51 -17.57 25.57 22.83
C ASN A 51 -17.59 25.84 24.35
N GLU A 52 -17.74 24.80 25.18
CA GLU A 52 -17.64 24.91 26.64
C GLU A 52 -16.20 24.81 27.14
N PHE A 53 -15.22 24.54 26.27
CA PHE A 53 -13.82 24.46 26.68
C PHE A 53 -13.29 25.82 27.16
N PRO A 54 -12.42 25.84 28.19
CA PRO A 54 -11.87 27.10 28.67
C PRO A 54 -10.87 27.69 27.66
N ASP A 55 -10.74 29.02 27.70
CA ASP A 55 -9.90 29.78 26.77
C ASP A 55 -8.43 29.36 26.80
N ASP A 56 -7.91 28.91 27.95
CA ASP A 56 -6.52 28.43 28.07
C ASP A 56 -6.25 27.23 27.16
N THR A 57 -7.18 26.28 27.12
CA THR A 57 -7.15 25.06 26.31
C THR A 57 -7.24 25.40 24.83
N LEU A 58 -8.16 26.31 24.48
CA LEU A 58 -8.39 26.76 23.09
C LEU A 58 -7.21 27.59 22.56
N ASN A 59 -6.67 28.51 23.37
CA ASN A 59 -5.50 29.30 23.01
C ASN A 59 -4.24 28.42 22.91
N PHE A 60 -4.09 27.44 23.80
CA PHE A 60 -2.95 26.52 23.77
C PHE A 60 -2.93 25.71 22.47
N ILE A 61 -4.02 25.06 22.06
CA ILE A 61 -4.03 24.25 20.83
C ILE A 61 -3.86 25.09 19.56
N LYS A 62 -4.35 26.33 19.58
CA LYS A 62 -4.14 27.30 18.50
C LYS A 62 -2.66 27.64 18.33
N MET A 63 -1.93 27.78 19.43
CA MET A 63 -0.50 28.09 19.42
C MET A 63 0.41 26.86 19.26
N HIS A 64 -0.08 25.67 19.62
CA HIS A 64 0.69 24.41 19.60
C HIS A 64 -0.03 23.31 18.81
N PRO A 65 -0.23 23.47 17.48
CA PRO A 65 -0.91 22.46 16.66
C PRO A 65 -0.02 21.24 16.34
N LEU A 66 1.28 21.30 16.61
CA LEU A 66 2.25 20.26 16.24
C LEU A 66 2.69 19.44 17.48
N MET A 67 2.70 18.11 17.32
CA MET A 67 3.21 17.19 18.34
C MET A 67 4.74 17.08 18.27
N ASP A 68 5.38 16.77 19.41
CA ASP A 68 6.83 16.60 19.48
C ASP A 68 7.31 15.34 18.76
N GLU A 69 6.58 14.24 18.93
CA GLU A 69 6.92 12.93 18.40
C GLU A 69 6.45 12.75 16.95
N ALA A 70 7.28 12.08 16.15
CA ALA A 70 6.90 11.64 14.80
C ALA A 70 6.27 10.24 14.88
N VAL A 71 5.21 10.02 14.10
CA VAL A 71 4.55 8.70 14.03
C VAL A 71 5.52 7.68 13.44
N PRO A 72 5.85 6.58 14.16
CA PRO A 72 6.71 5.53 13.62
C PRO A 72 5.98 4.75 12.52
N SER A 73 6.74 4.27 11.53
CA SER A 73 6.22 3.32 10.55
C SER A 73 6.19 1.90 11.12
N ILE A 74 5.33 1.03 10.57
CA ILE A 74 5.34 -0.39 10.91
C ILE A 74 6.71 -0.95 10.53
N THR A 75 7.50 -1.39 11.52
CA THR A 75 8.91 -1.84 11.45
C THR A 75 10.00 -0.77 11.39
N ASN A 76 9.68 0.52 11.56
CA ASN A 76 10.64 1.63 11.53
C ASN A 76 11.48 1.71 10.24
N ARG A 77 10.95 1.19 9.13
CA ARG A 77 11.59 1.23 7.81
C ARG A 77 10.54 1.18 6.69
N PRO A 78 10.87 1.69 5.48
CA PRO A 78 10.00 1.55 4.31
C PRO A 78 9.77 0.08 3.96
N TRP A 79 8.53 -0.26 3.58
CA TRP A 79 8.17 -1.61 3.13
C TRP A 79 8.70 -1.92 1.73
N PHE A 80 8.91 -0.89 0.92
CA PHE A 80 9.41 -1.02 -0.44
C PHE A 80 10.32 0.16 -0.77
N LEU A 81 11.40 -0.11 -1.50
CA LEU A 81 12.38 0.87 -1.93
C LEU A 81 12.66 0.70 -3.42
N LYS A 82 12.63 1.82 -4.16
CA LYS A 82 13.02 1.88 -5.57
C LYS A 82 13.81 3.17 -5.77
N THR A 83 15.12 3.09 -5.61
CA THR A 83 16.03 4.25 -5.65
C THR A 83 16.70 4.43 -7.01
N MET A 84 16.81 3.36 -7.80
CA MET A 84 17.49 3.34 -9.10
C MET A 84 16.53 3.58 -10.28
N VAL A 85 15.63 4.56 -10.15
CA VAL A 85 14.67 4.93 -11.21
C VAL A 85 14.52 6.43 -11.37
N ARG A 86 14.05 6.87 -12.54
CA ARG A 86 13.82 8.29 -12.87
C ARG A 86 12.37 8.74 -12.68
N TYR A 87 11.59 8.03 -11.87
CA TYR A 87 10.18 8.32 -11.61
C TYR A 87 9.84 8.16 -10.13
N ARG A 88 8.81 8.87 -9.67
CA ARG A 88 8.27 8.70 -8.31
C ARG A 88 7.07 7.76 -8.31
N LEU A 89 6.88 7.10 -7.17
CA LEU A 89 5.67 6.35 -6.85
C LEU A 89 4.67 7.32 -6.23
N THR A 90 3.42 7.31 -6.70
CA THR A 90 2.44 8.38 -6.42
C THR A 90 1.09 7.86 -5.94
N ARG A 91 0.63 6.72 -6.44
CA ARG A 91 -0.68 6.14 -6.12
C ARG A 91 -0.50 4.77 -5.48
N ILE A 92 -1.40 4.42 -4.58
CA ILE A 92 -1.40 3.15 -3.87
C ILE A 92 -2.82 2.58 -3.84
N VAL A 93 -2.94 1.29 -4.13
CA VAL A 93 -4.17 0.51 -3.96
C VAL A 93 -3.81 -0.82 -3.34
N VAL A 94 -4.64 -1.31 -2.42
CA VAL A 94 -4.37 -2.52 -1.65
C VAL A 94 -5.54 -3.49 -1.80
N ASP A 95 -5.24 -4.75 -2.11
CA ASP A 95 -6.13 -5.89 -1.90
C ASP A 95 -5.66 -6.62 -0.64
N ASN A 96 -6.46 -6.59 0.42
CA ASN A 96 -6.13 -7.25 1.69
C ASN A 96 -6.70 -8.68 1.80
N ALA A 97 -7.35 -9.18 0.76
CA ALA A 97 -8.08 -10.44 0.76
C ALA A 97 -7.79 -11.26 -0.50
N ALA A 98 -6.53 -11.20 -0.98
CA ALA A 98 -6.10 -11.86 -2.21
C ALA A 98 -5.86 -13.36 -2.03
N GLY A 99 -6.01 -14.08 -3.14
CA GLY A 99 -5.82 -15.52 -3.25
C GLY A 99 -6.95 -16.38 -2.66
N PRO A 100 -6.84 -17.72 -2.78
CA PRO A 100 -7.94 -18.64 -2.50
C PRO A 100 -8.46 -18.56 -1.05
N HIS A 101 -7.54 -18.37 -0.10
CA HIS A 101 -7.88 -18.30 1.33
C HIS A 101 -8.08 -16.86 1.82
N ARG A 102 -8.06 -15.86 0.92
CA ARG A 102 -8.28 -14.44 1.24
C ARG A 102 -7.40 -13.93 2.39
N ASN A 103 -6.17 -14.40 2.44
CA ASN A 103 -5.22 -14.17 3.54
C ASN A 103 -3.90 -13.55 3.06
N HIS A 104 -3.82 -13.13 1.80
CA HIS A 104 -2.66 -12.42 1.26
C HIS A 104 -3.02 -10.95 1.03
N THR A 105 -2.06 -10.08 1.33
CA THR A 105 -2.18 -8.64 1.05
C THR A 105 -1.32 -8.29 -0.15
N ILE A 106 -1.95 -7.88 -1.25
CA ILE A 106 -1.30 -7.39 -2.46
C ILE A 106 -1.42 -5.87 -2.50
N VAL A 107 -0.33 -5.22 -2.86
CA VAL A 107 -0.29 -3.77 -3.01
C VAL A 107 0.18 -3.42 -4.42
N PHE A 108 -0.51 -2.46 -5.01
CA PHE A 108 -0.22 -1.89 -6.31
C PHE A 108 0.23 -0.44 -6.11
N LEU A 109 1.40 -0.09 -6.66
CA LEU A 109 1.92 1.27 -6.67
C LEU A 109 1.93 1.83 -8.09
N GLY A 110 1.27 2.96 -8.30
CA GLY A 110 1.34 3.71 -9.55
C GLY A 110 2.48 4.73 -9.53
N SER A 111 2.95 5.11 -10.71
CA SER A 111 4.04 6.08 -10.91
C SER A 111 3.67 7.22 -11.86
N GLU A 112 4.56 8.20 -11.94
CA GLU A 112 4.47 9.33 -12.88
C GLU A 112 4.77 8.95 -14.35
N LYS A 113 5.17 7.70 -14.61
CA LYS A 113 5.57 7.22 -15.94
C LYS A 113 4.70 6.07 -16.46
N GLY A 114 3.50 5.89 -15.92
CA GLY A 114 2.56 4.86 -16.36
C GLY A 114 2.96 3.46 -15.95
N ILE A 115 3.93 3.33 -15.03
CA ILE A 115 4.40 2.07 -14.49
C ILE A 115 3.63 1.75 -13.21
N ILE A 116 3.14 0.51 -13.12
CA ILE A 116 2.56 -0.10 -11.92
C ILE A 116 3.54 -1.14 -11.38
N LEU A 117 3.81 -1.07 -10.08
CA LEU A 117 4.54 -2.10 -9.35
C LEU A 117 3.56 -2.88 -8.49
N LYS A 118 3.67 -4.21 -8.52
CA LYS A 118 2.85 -5.13 -7.73
C LYS A 118 3.74 -5.86 -6.74
N PHE A 119 3.36 -5.86 -5.46
CA PHE A 119 4.07 -6.58 -4.42
C PHE A 119 3.14 -7.31 -3.45
N LEU A 120 3.64 -8.40 -2.89
CA LEU A 120 3.02 -9.15 -1.80
C LEU A 120 3.58 -8.66 -0.46
N ALA A 121 2.72 -8.17 0.41
CA ALA A 121 3.04 -7.82 1.79
C ALA A 121 2.86 -9.06 2.68
N ARG A 122 3.95 -9.55 3.29
CA ARG A 122 3.93 -10.69 4.22
C ARG A 122 3.79 -10.17 5.64
N MET A 123 2.57 -10.24 6.15
CA MET A 123 2.26 -9.89 7.54
C MET A 123 2.32 -11.15 8.40
N SER A 124 3.00 -11.12 9.55
CA SER A 124 2.78 -12.09 10.63
C SER A 124 2.42 -11.37 11.92
N SER A 125 1.37 -11.83 12.61
CA SER A 125 0.94 -11.29 13.90
C SER A 125 0.83 -9.75 13.93
N GLY A 126 0.33 -9.14 12.84
CA GLY A 126 0.16 -7.69 12.74
C GLY A 126 1.42 -6.89 12.37
N VAL A 127 2.58 -7.56 12.25
CA VAL A 127 3.86 -6.94 11.85
C VAL A 127 4.18 -7.33 10.40
N LEU A 128 4.65 -6.38 9.60
CA LEU A 128 5.20 -6.70 8.29
C LEU A 128 6.55 -7.39 8.48
N ASN A 129 6.69 -8.63 8.05
CA ASN A 129 7.99 -9.30 8.05
C ASN A 129 8.80 -8.91 6.82
N ASP A 130 8.17 -9.00 5.65
CA ASP A 130 8.85 -8.94 4.37
C ASP A 130 7.90 -8.45 3.26
N SER A 131 8.46 -7.89 2.20
CA SER A 131 7.74 -7.54 0.98
C SER A 131 8.37 -8.25 -0.21
N LEU A 132 7.55 -8.86 -1.05
CA LEU A 132 8.01 -9.57 -2.23
C LEU A 132 7.54 -8.81 -3.47
N PHE A 133 8.48 -8.28 -4.24
CA PHE A 133 8.21 -7.73 -5.55
C PHE A 133 7.77 -8.85 -6.51
N LEU A 134 6.56 -8.71 -7.08
CA LEU A 134 5.97 -9.72 -7.95
C LEU A 134 6.10 -9.32 -9.42
N GLU A 135 5.74 -8.08 -9.74
CA GLU A 135 5.64 -7.65 -11.14
C GLU A 135 5.77 -6.14 -11.32
N GLU A 136 6.28 -5.74 -12.49
CA GLU A 136 6.31 -4.35 -12.96
C GLU A 136 5.66 -4.29 -14.34
N LEU A 137 4.82 -3.28 -14.55
CA LEU A 137 3.94 -3.17 -15.70
C LEU A 137 3.90 -1.74 -16.21
N ASN A 138 4.27 -1.52 -17.46
CA ASN A 138 3.91 -0.29 -18.15
C ASN A 138 2.49 -0.45 -18.71
N VAL A 139 1.55 0.36 -18.23
CA VAL A 139 0.14 0.27 -18.61
C VAL A 139 -0.34 1.44 -19.46
N PHE A 140 0.51 2.44 -19.70
CA PHE A 140 0.17 3.54 -20.61
C PHE A 140 0.25 3.04 -22.06
N ASN A 141 -0.83 3.22 -22.82
CA ASN A 141 -0.88 2.89 -24.24
C ASN A 141 -0.88 4.18 -25.08
N PRO A 142 0.24 4.52 -25.76
CA PRO A 142 0.32 5.74 -26.58
C PRO A 142 -0.74 5.82 -27.68
N GLU A 143 -1.10 4.70 -28.30
CA GLU A 143 -2.10 4.67 -29.40
C GLU A 143 -3.51 5.03 -28.94
N LYS A 144 -3.82 4.79 -27.65
CA LYS A 144 -5.15 5.02 -27.08
C LYS A 144 -5.23 6.21 -26.14
N CYS A 145 -4.11 6.59 -25.55
CA CYS A 145 -4.04 7.59 -24.49
C CYS A 145 -3.25 8.84 -24.89
N SER A 146 -2.60 8.87 -26.05
CA SER A 146 -2.04 10.12 -26.60
C SER A 146 -3.16 10.91 -27.27
N ILE A 147 -3.39 12.14 -26.81
CA ILE A 147 -4.33 13.09 -27.42
C ILE A 147 -3.49 14.24 -27.97
N ASP A 148 -3.68 14.57 -29.25
CA ASP A 148 -2.99 15.67 -29.95
C ASP A 148 -1.45 15.63 -29.85
N GLY A 149 -0.88 14.42 -29.78
CA GLY A 149 0.58 14.21 -29.66
C GLY A 149 1.15 14.46 -28.27
N VAL A 150 0.31 14.71 -27.25
CA VAL A 150 0.74 14.92 -25.86
C VAL A 150 0.68 13.61 -25.07
N GLU A 151 1.84 13.16 -24.58
CA GLU A 151 1.96 11.96 -23.74
C GLU A 151 2.10 12.30 -22.25
N ASP A 152 0.99 12.48 -21.55
CA ASP A 152 1.00 12.55 -20.09
C ASP A 152 0.80 11.15 -19.47
N LYS A 153 1.94 10.52 -19.12
CA LYS A 153 1.98 9.17 -18.54
C LYS A 153 1.74 9.17 -17.02
N ARG A 154 1.39 10.29 -16.40
CA ARG A 154 1.19 10.33 -14.95
C ARG A 154 -0.09 9.60 -14.57
N ILE A 155 0.04 8.59 -13.69
CA ILE A 155 -1.14 7.94 -13.10
C ILE A 155 -1.79 8.91 -12.10
N ILE A 156 -3.02 9.33 -12.39
CA ILE A 156 -3.77 10.28 -11.56
C ILE A 156 -4.65 9.60 -10.51
N SER A 157 -5.12 8.38 -10.78
CA SER A 157 -5.94 7.60 -9.83
C SER A 157 -5.86 6.11 -10.15
N MET A 158 -6.09 5.29 -9.14
CA MET A 158 -6.16 3.84 -9.26
C MET A 158 -7.31 3.32 -8.38
N GLN A 159 -8.09 2.37 -8.90
CA GLN A 159 -9.24 1.78 -8.20
C GLN A 159 -9.27 0.27 -8.45
N ILE A 160 -9.38 -0.51 -7.38
CA ILE A 160 -9.50 -1.97 -7.47
C ILE A 160 -10.97 -2.39 -7.49
N ASP A 161 -11.30 -3.27 -8.42
CA ASP A 161 -12.53 -4.04 -8.44
C ASP A 161 -12.15 -5.52 -8.26
N SER A 162 -12.13 -5.96 -7.00
CA SER A 162 -11.82 -7.36 -6.65
C SER A 162 -12.86 -8.34 -7.20
N LYS A 163 -14.12 -7.90 -7.45
CA LYS A 163 -15.17 -8.79 -7.99
C LYS A 163 -15.01 -8.98 -9.49
N GLY A 164 -14.73 -7.91 -10.22
CA GLY A 164 -14.42 -7.94 -11.65
C GLY A 164 -12.97 -8.28 -11.98
N HIS A 165 -12.19 -8.71 -10.98
CA HIS A 165 -10.76 -9.07 -11.05
C HIS A 165 -9.91 -8.06 -11.84
N ALA A 166 -10.11 -6.77 -11.56
CA ALA A 166 -9.49 -5.70 -12.31
C ALA A 166 -9.01 -4.53 -11.44
N LEU A 167 -8.00 -3.84 -11.97
CA LEU A 167 -7.48 -2.59 -11.49
C LEU A 167 -7.70 -1.53 -12.58
N PHE A 168 -8.50 -0.52 -12.27
CA PHE A 168 -8.72 0.63 -13.14
C PHE A 168 -7.66 1.68 -12.86
N VAL A 169 -6.99 2.14 -13.92
CA VAL A 169 -5.85 3.05 -13.86
C VAL A 169 -6.20 4.27 -14.70
N ALA A 170 -6.34 5.41 -14.04
CA ALA A 170 -6.67 6.66 -14.71
C ALA A 170 -5.40 7.45 -15.03
N PHE A 171 -5.35 7.92 -16.28
CA PHE A 171 -4.47 8.96 -16.79
C PHE A 171 -5.31 10.21 -17.06
N THR A 172 -4.66 11.33 -17.41
CA THR A 172 -5.39 12.58 -17.75
C THR A 172 -6.25 12.42 -19.01
N SER A 173 -5.85 11.54 -19.94
CA SER A 173 -6.49 11.33 -21.23
C SER A 173 -7.32 10.05 -21.36
N CYS A 174 -7.15 9.08 -20.46
CA CYS A 174 -7.77 7.75 -20.63
C CYS A 174 -7.90 7.00 -19.30
N VAL A 175 -8.70 5.93 -19.31
CA VAL A 175 -8.76 4.93 -18.21
C VAL A 175 -8.45 3.55 -18.78
N VAL A 176 -7.52 2.86 -18.14
CA VAL A 176 -7.07 1.52 -18.54
C VAL A 176 -7.56 0.49 -17.53
N ARG A 177 -8.22 -0.57 -18.02
CA ARG A 177 -8.58 -1.75 -17.21
C ARG A 177 -7.44 -2.76 -17.25
N VAL A 178 -6.79 -2.99 -16.13
CA VAL A 178 -5.66 -3.92 -15.96
C VAL A 178 -6.13 -5.15 -15.16
N PRO A 179 -6.02 -6.38 -15.67
CA PRO A 179 -6.31 -7.57 -14.87
C PRO A 179 -5.42 -7.63 -13.61
N LEU A 180 -5.98 -8.06 -12.46
CA LEU A 180 -5.19 -8.17 -11.21
C LEU A 180 -4.09 -9.24 -11.29
N SER A 181 -4.25 -10.21 -12.20
CA SER A 181 -3.26 -11.24 -12.49
C SER A 181 -3.16 -11.56 -13.98
N ARG A 182 -2.00 -12.06 -14.40
CA ARG A 182 -1.74 -12.53 -15.77
C ARG A 182 -1.29 -13.99 -15.77
N CYS A 183 -2.04 -14.85 -15.08
CA CYS A 183 -1.65 -16.25 -14.87
C CYS A 183 -1.46 -17.00 -16.20
N GLU A 184 -2.27 -16.69 -17.20
CA GLU A 184 -2.22 -17.31 -18.53
C GLU A 184 -0.89 -17.07 -19.26
N ARG A 185 -0.14 -16.02 -18.90
CA ARG A 185 1.21 -15.76 -19.41
C ARG A 185 2.17 -16.92 -19.15
N HIS A 186 1.95 -17.68 -18.07
CA HIS A 186 2.76 -18.84 -17.74
C HIS A 186 2.33 -20.10 -18.52
N GLY A 187 1.18 -20.08 -19.19
CA GLY A 187 0.67 -21.17 -20.03
C GLY A 187 0.71 -22.53 -19.34
N ARG A 188 1.31 -23.52 -20.02
CA ARG A 188 1.53 -24.88 -19.49
C ARG A 188 2.91 -25.07 -18.83
N CYS A 189 3.57 -23.98 -18.44
CA CYS A 189 4.83 -24.05 -17.70
C CYS A 189 4.57 -24.06 -16.19
N LYS A 190 4.53 -25.25 -15.59
CA LYS A 190 4.32 -25.42 -14.14
C LYS A 190 5.38 -24.67 -13.33
N LYS A 191 6.65 -24.78 -13.72
CA LYS A 191 7.77 -24.13 -13.01
C LYS A 191 7.60 -22.61 -12.95
N SER A 192 7.25 -21.97 -14.07
CA SER A 192 7.03 -20.51 -14.11
C SER A 192 5.79 -20.10 -13.33
N CYS A 193 4.71 -20.88 -13.38
CA CYS A 193 3.49 -20.62 -12.63
C CYS A 193 3.75 -20.61 -11.12
N ILE A 194 4.45 -21.62 -10.61
CA ILE A 194 4.77 -21.71 -9.17
C ILE A 194 5.81 -20.65 -8.76
N ALA A 195 6.78 -20.35 -9.63
CA ALA A 195 7.81 -19.35 -9.36
C ALA A 195 7.28 -17.90 -9.33
N SER A 196 6.11 -17.62 -9.93
CA SER A 196 5.51 -16.27 -9.90
C SER A 196 5.17 -15.84 -8.48
N ARG A 197 4.84 -16.80 -7.60
CA ARG A 197 4.40 -16.56 -6.20
C ARG A 197 3.25 -15.57 -6.09
N ASP A 198 2.51 -15.35 -7.18
CA ASP A 198 1.36 -14.45 -7.26
C ASP A 198 0.15 -15.14 -6.62
N PRO A 199 -0.43 -14.61 -5.52
CA PRO A 199 -1.55 -15.26 -4.83
C PRO A 199 -2.80 -15.46 -5.68
N TYR A 200 -2.95 -14.69 -6.78
CA TYR A 200 -4.06 -14.88 -7.70
C TYR A 200 -3.82 -16.01 -8.71
N CYS A 201 -2.62 -16.60 -8.77
CA CYS A 201 -2.26 -17.62 -9.77
C CYS A 201 -1.99 -18.98 -9.13
N GLY A 202 -2.43 -20.04 -9.81
CA GLY A 202 -2.17 -21.41 -9.41
C GLY A 202 -2.11 -22.37 -10.58
N TRP A 203 -1.47 -23.51 -10.34
CA TRP A 203 -1.42 -24.62 -11.31
C TRP A 203 -2.64 -25.52 -11.11
N VAL A 204 -3.52 -25.56 -12.11
CA VAL A 204 -4.77 -26.34 -12.06
C VAL A 204 -4.61 -27.74 -12.67
N ALA A 205 -5.55 -28.64 -12.39
CA ALA A 205 -5.47 -30.05 -12.77
C ALA A 205 -5.40 -30.27 -14.29
N GLU A 206 -5.96 -29.34 -15.06
CA GLU A 206 -5.96 -29.29 -16.53
C GLU A 206 -4.55 -29.06 -17.12
N GLY A 207 -3.53 -28.89 -16.27
CA GLY A 207 -2.14 -28.77 -16.70
C GLY A 207 -1.79 -27.38 -17.25
N ALA A 208 -2.39 -26.33 -16.68
CA ALA A 208 -2.12 -24.95 -17.04
C ALA A 208 -2.08 -24.04 -15.80
N CYS A 209 -1.47 -22.87 -15.95
CA CYS A 209 -1.52 -21.81 -14.96
C CYS A 209 -2.80 -20.98 -15.17
N ARG A 210 -3.61 -20.85 -14.13
CA ARG A 210 -4.89 -20.11 -14.18
C ARG A 210 -5.04 -19.24 -12.94
N GLU A 211 -6.00 -18.33 -13.03
CA GLU A 211 -6.48 -17.58 -11.89
C GLU A 211 -7.10 -18.53 -10.85
N VAL A 212 -6.84 -18.27 -9.57
CA VAL A 212 -7.39 -19.04 -8.45
C VAL A 212 -8.17 -18.14 -7.50
N GLY A 213 -9.39 -18.54 -7.18
CA GLY A 213 -10.27 -17.90 -6.21
C GLY A 213 -10.72 -18.87 -5.12
N PRO A 214 -11.65 -18.44 -4.23
CA PRO A 214 -12.13 -19.24 -3.11
C PRO A 214 -12.72 -20.60 -3.51
N ASP A 215 -13.41 -20.66 -4.66
CA ASP A 215 -14.12 -21.87 -5.14
C ASP A 215 -13.30 -22.70 -6.14
N THR A 216 -12.06 -22.31 -6.43
CA THR A 216 -11.24 -22.99 -7.44
C THR A 216 -10.61 -24.27 -6.85
N LYS A 217 -10.83 -25.42 -7.50
CA LYS A 217 -10.12 -26.68 -7.17
C LYS A 217 -8.70 -26.63 -7.75
N TYR A 218 -7.69 -26.37 -6.93
CA TYR A 218 -6.29 -26.42 -7.33
C TYR A 218 -5.62 -27.72 -6.88
N ALA A 219 -4.63 -28.19 -7.65
CA ALA A 219 -3.82 -29.33 -7.23
C ALA A 219 -3.02 -28.92 -5.98
N ALA A 220 -3.15 -29.65 -4.88
CA ALA A 220 -2.43 -29.38 -3.65
C ALA A 220 -0.92 -29.29 -3.93
N VAL A 221 -0.36 -28.09 -3.82
CA VAL A 221 1.08 -27.89 -3.93
C VAL A 221 1.66 -28.25 -2.57
N ARG A 222 2.29 -29.43 -2.47
CA ARG A 222 3.11 -29.75 -1.30
C ARG A 222 4.14 -28.63 -1.10
N PRO A 223 4.39 -28.17 0.14
CA PRO A 223 5.45 -27.19 0.39
C PRO A 223 6.76 -27.84 0.00
N PHE A 224 7.34 -27.46 -1.15
CA PHE A 224 8.66 -27.92 -1.54
C PHE A 224 9.70 -27.18 -0.69
N ILE A 225 9.99 -27.76 0.47
CA ILE A 225 11.38 -27.88 0.91
C ILE A 225 12.03 -28.90 -0.03
N THR A 226 13.23 -28.58 -0.51
CA THR A 226 14.11 -29.32 -1.43
C THR A 226 14.07 -28.81 -2.87
N VAL A 227 15.07 -27.97 -3.15
CA VAL A 227 15.57 -27.62 -4.47
C VAL A 227 16.00 -28.91 -5.17
N ILE A 228 15.21 -29.41 -6.11
CA ILE A 228 15.70 -30.36 -7.11
C ILE A 228 15.89 -29.56 -8.40
N ILE A 229 17.16 -29.32 -8.73
CA ILE A 229 17.59 -28.74 -10.00
C ILE A 229 17.33 -29.80 -11.09
N THR A 230 16.14 -29.84 -11.67
CA THR A 230 15.92 -30.47 -12.98
C THR A 230 15.87 -29.41 -14.07
N THR A 231 16.65 -29.67 -15.11
CA THR A 231 17.15 -28.76 -16.14
C THR A 231 16.17 -28.43 -17.26
N SER A 232 14.88 -28.79 -17.16
CA SER A 232 13.90 -28.41 -18.19
C SER A 232 13.36 -26.99 -17.92
N VAL A 233 14.06 -25.99 -18.44
CA VAL A 233 13.55 -24.61 -18.50
C VAL A 233 12.50 -24.57 -19.63
N CYS A 234 11.23 -24.60 -19.30
CA CYS A 234 10.19 -24.22 -20.26
C CYS A 234 10.38 -22.73 -20.60
N GLN A 235 10.77 -22.41 -21.84
CA GLN A 235 10.80 -21.03 -22.32
C GLN A 235 9.38 -20.47 -22.35
N VAL A 236 9.12 -19.45 -21.53
CA VAL A 236 7.89 -18.67 -21.62
C VAL A 236 8.05 -17.73 -22.82
N THR A 237 7.45 -18.09 -23.95
CA THR A 237 7.36 -17.21 -25.13
C THR A 237 6.43 -16.04 -24.80
N GLY A 238 6.95 -14.81 -24.77
CA GLY A 238 6.13 -13.60 -24.58
C GLY A 238 6.70 -12.48 -23.71
N LEU A 239 7.98 -12.51 -23.33
CA LEU A 239 8.67 -11.29 -22.89
C LEU A 239 8.97 -10.44 -24.14
N SER A 240 8.02 -9.60 -24.55
CA SER A 240 8.37 -8.45 -25.38
C SER A 240 9.25 -7.55 -24.51
N LYS A 241 10.56 -7.59 -24.76
CA LYS A 241 11.45 -6.52 -24.36
C LYS A 241 11.02 -5.30 -25.17
N VAL A 242 10.47 -4.30 -24.47
CA VAL A 242 10.38 -2.92 -24.97
C VAL A 242 11.16 -2.06 -23.98
#